data_AF-A0A9C8SWQ8-F1
#
_entry.id   AF-A0A9C8SWQ8-F1
#
_cell.length_a   1.000
_cell.length_b   1.000
_cell.length_c   1.000
_cell.angle_alpha   90.00
_cell.angle_beta   90.00
_cell.angle_gamma   90.00
#
_symmetry.space_group_name_H-M   'P 1'
#
loop_
_entity.id
_entity.type
_entity.pdbx_description
1 polymer ?
#
loop_
_entity_poly.entity_id
_entity_poly.type
_entity_poly.pdbx_seq_one_letter_code
_entity_poly.pdbx_strand_id
1 'polypeptide(L)'
;MKISLKRNKIPIIIIGILIIISLNFYQGGIKSFFYSFSSPIQQFFWQKGKGISNFFETIIRINTIKKEMESLKLDNRSLLSEIASLKEIEKENKILRKALEIGLQEEYSLVFAEIISKDFNEDYILIDEGSTAGIVEGQPIITESKIV
;
A
#
# COMPACT_ATOMS: atom_id res chain seq x y z
N MET A 1 -10.23 -8.22 68.82
CA MET A 1 -11.30 -7.24 68.54
C MET A 1 -12.64 -7.96 68.64
N LYS A 2 -13.37 -7.86 69.77
CA LYS A 2 -14.66 -8.55 69.96
C LYS A 2 -15.74 -7.78 69.20
N ILE A 3 -16.20 -8.33 68.09
CA ILE A 3 -17.33 -7.77 67.34
C ILE A 3 -18.59 -8.06 68.15
N SER A 4 -19.01 -7.13 69.00
CA SER A 4 -20.29 -7.24 69.70
C SER A 4 -21.43 -6.93 68.73
N LEU A 5 -21.94 -7.94 68.07
CA LEU A 5 -23.16 -7.83 67.26
C LEU A 5 -24.35 -7.69 68.21
N LYS A 6 -24.97 -6.50 68.27
CA LYS A 6 -26.22 -6.29 69.02
C LYS A 6 -27.24 -7.33 68.54
N ARG A 7 -27.86 -8.08 69.46
CA ARG A 7 -28.75 -9.23 69.20
C ARG A 7 -29.88 -8.93 68.20
N ASN A 8 -30.28 -7.67 68.08
CA ASN A 8 -31.34 -7.18 67.20
C ASN A 8 -30.88 -6.98 65.73
N LYS A 9 -29.58 -7.04 65.45
CA LYS A 9 -29.00 -6.93 64.09
C LYS A 9 -28.64 -8.28 63.47
N ILE A 10 -28.58 -9.33 64.29
CA ILE A 10 -28.34 -10.72 63.86
C ILE A 10 -29.38 -11.20 62.82
N PRO A 11 -30.71 -11.01 63.00
CA PRO A 11 -31.67 -11.46 62.00
C PRO A 11 -31.55 -10.72 60.67
N ILE A 12 -31.18 -9.43 60.69
CA ILE A 12 -30.97 -8.62 59.47
C ILE A 12 -29.74 -9.12 58.70
N ILE A 13 -28.67 -9.49 59.41
CA ILE A 13 -27.46 -10.04 58.78
C ILE A 13 -27.74 -11.44 58.22
N ILE A 14 -28.53 -12.26 58.93
CA ILE A 14 -28.95 -13.59 58.45
C ILE A 14 -29.84 -13.45 57.21
N ILE A 15 -30.81 -12.53 57.20
CA ILE A 15 -31.63 -12.21 56.01
C ILE A 15 -30.74 -11.75 54.84
N GLY A 16 -29.76 -10.88 55.10
CA GLY A 16 -28.83 -10.39 54.07
C GLY A 16 -27.99 -11.51 53.46
N ILE A 17 -27.49 -12.42 54.30
CA ILE A 17 -26.74 -13.60 53.87
C ILE A 17 -27.65 -14.55 53.08
N LEU A 18 -28.89 -14.77 53.51
CA LEU A 18 -29.89 -15.58 52.81
C LEU A 18 -30.25 -15.01 51.43
N ILE A 19 -30.36 -13.68 51.31
CA ILE A 19 -30.60 -13.00 50.03
C ILE A 19 -29.40 -13.14 49.08
N ILE A 20 -28.17 -13.00 49.59
CA ILE A 20 -26.95 -13.16 48.78
C ILE A 20 -26.77 -14.60 48.30
N ILE A 21 -27.11 -15.58 49.14
CA ILE A 21 -27.09 -17.01 48.78
C ILE A 21 -28.19 -17.32 47.76
N SER A 22 -29.40 -16.78 47.93
CA SER A 22 -30.50 -16.90 46.97
C SER A 22 -30.15 -16.31 45.60
N LEU A 23 -29.55 -15.12 45.56
CA LEU A 23 -29.08 -14.48 44.33
C LEU A 23 -27.98 -15.29 43.62
N ASN A 24 -27.11 -15.97 44.37
CA ASN A 24 -26.11 -16.89 43.79
C ASN A 24 -26.76 -18.16 43.22
N PHE A 25 -27.77 -18.71 43.88
CA PHE A 25 -28.48 -19.91 43.41
C PHE A 25 -29.30 -19.65 42.13
N TYR A 26 -29.84 -18.44 41.98
CA TYR A 26 -30.62 -18.02 40.80
C TYR A 26 -29.78 -17.50 39.63
N GLN A 27 -28.44 -17.49 39.73
CA GLN A 27 -27.57 -16.99 38.67
C GLN A 27 -27.76 -17.71 37.32
N GLY A 28 -28.07 -19.01 37.30
CA GLY A 28 -28.22 -19.76 36.04
C GLY A 28 -29.39 -19.28 35.18
N GLY A 29 -30.59 -19.19 35.77
CA GLY A 29 -31.82 -18.80 35.06
C GLY A 29 -31.87 -17.31 34.71
N ILE A 30 -31.43 -16.44 35.63
CA ILE A 30 -31.41 -15.00 35.41
C ILE A 30 -30.38 -14.64 34.33
N LYS A 31 -29.16 -15.20 34.40
CA LYS A 31 -28.17 -15.01 33.33
C LYS A 31 -28.71 -15.49 31.99
N SER A 32 -29.32 -16.68 31.94
CA SER A 32 -29.90 -17.23 30.70
C SER A 32 -31.00 -16.34 30.10
N PHE A 33 -31.86 -15.74 30.94
CA PHE A 33 -32.89 -14.79 30.51
C PHE A 33 -32.27 -13.48 29.98
N PHE A 34 -31.31 -12.90 30.69
CA PHE A 34 -30.59 -11.69 30.25
C PHE A 34 -29.80 -11.94 28.96
N TYR A 35 -29.12 -13.08 28.82
CA TYR A 35 -28.43 -13.47 27.59
C TYR A 35 -29.41 -13.67 26.43
N SER A 36 -30.56 -14.33 26.65
CA SER A 36 -31.56 -14.55 25.60
C SER A 36 -32.22 -13.24 25.13
N PHE A 37 -32.44 -12.29 26.05
CA PHE A 37 -33.00 -10.98 25.72
C PHE A 37 -31.99 -10.05 25.05
N SER A 38 -30.73 -10.06 25.48
CA SER A 38 -29.67 -9.18 24.95
C SER A 38 -29.00 -9.71 23.69
N SER A 39 -28.98 -11.01 23.45
CA SER A 39 -28.37 -11.64 22.27
C SER A 39 -28.87 -11.08 20.93
N PRO A 40 -30.19 -10.94 20.66
CA PRO A 40 -30.66 -10.39 19.40
C PRO A 40 -30.23 -8.93 19.20
N ILE A 41 -30.20 -8.13 20.27
CA ILE A 41 -29.72 -6.75 20.24
C ILE A 41 -28.22 -6.71 19.94
N GLN A 42 -27.43 -7.55 20.61
CA GLN A 42 -25.99 -7.64 20.41
C GLN A 42 -25.64 -8.06 18.96
N GLN A 43 -26.36 -9.03 18.40
CA GLN A 43 -26.20 -9.45 17.01
C GLN A 43 -26.59 -8.35 16.02
N PHE A 44 -27.65 -7.58 16.30
CA PHE A 44 -28.09 -6.46 15.47
C PHE A 44 -27.05 -5.33 15.46
N PHE A 45 -26.50 -4.96 16.63
CA PHE A 45 -25.44 -3.96 16.73
C PHE A 45 -24.13 -4.43 16.10
N TRP A 46 -23.78 -5.72 16.21
CA TRP A 46 -22.57 -6.26 15.57
C TRP A 46 -22.67 -6.24 14.03
N GLN A 47 -23.84 -6.61 13.49
CA GLN A 47 -24.09 -6.58 12.05
C GLN A 47 -24.13 -5.15 11.49
N LYS A 48 -24.79 -4.22 12.20
CA LYS A 48 -24.83 -2.81 11.77
C LYS A 48 -23.53 -2.06 11.99
N GLY A 49 -22.78 -2.36 13.05
CA GLY A 49 -21.49 -1.76 13.35
C GLY A 49 -20.46 -2.03 12.26
N LYS A 50 -20.40 -3.27 11.75
CA LYS A 50 -19.56 -3.64 10.59
C LYS A 50 -19.95 -2.89 9.31
N GLY A 51 -21.23 -2.59 9.10
CA GLY A 51 -21.68 -1.82 7.93
C GLY A 51 -21.29 -0.34 8.00
N ILE A 52 -21.35 0.25 9.20
CA ILE A 52 -20.99 1.66 9.43
C ILE A 52 -19.49 1.89 9.26
N SER A 53 -18.64 1.00 9.79
CA SER A 53 -17.17 1.11 9.60
C SER A 53 -16.79 1.08 8.12
N ASN A 54 -17.37 0.17 7.34
CA ASN A 54 -17.08 0.03 5.91
C ASN A 54 -17.53 1.27 5.11
N PHE A 55 -18.63 1.90 5.49
CA PHE A 55 -19.11 3.13 4.85
C PHE A 55 -18.15 4.30 5.08
N PHE A 56 -17.70 4.52 6.32
CA PHE A 56 -16.73 5.57 6.63
C PHE A 56 -15.37 5.33 5.95
N GLU A 57 -14.88 4.09 5.92
CA GLU A 57 -13.66 3.73 5.18
C GLU A 57 -13.79 4.02 3.68
N THR A 58 -14.95 3.73 3.08
CA THR A 58 -15.21 4.00 1.66
C THR A 58 -15.20 5.49 1.35
N ILE A 59 -15.83 6.32 2.20
CA ILE A 59 -15.87 7.78 2.02
C ILE A 59 -14.46 8.38 2.12
N ILE A 60 -13.65 7.94 3.09
CA ILE A 60 -12.25 8.37 3.21
C ILE A 60 -11.45 7.95 1.97
N ARG A 61 -11.62 6.71 1.51
CA ARG A 61 -10.93 6.19 0.32
C ARG A 61 -11.26 6.98 -0.95
N ILE A 62 -12.50 7.43 -1.14
CA ILE A 62 -12.89 8.25 -2.30
C ILE A 62 -12.11 9.57 -2.34
N ASN A 63 -11.92 10.23 -1.20
CA ASN A 63 -11.14 11.46 -1.13
C ASN A 63 -9.66 11.22 -1.45
N THR A 64 -9.08 10.12 -0.96
CA THR A 64 -7.70 9.73 -1.27
C THR A 64 -7.53 9.45 -2.77
N ILE A 65 -8.43 8.66 -3.37
CA ILE A 65 -8.41 8.36 -4.81
C ILE A 65 -8.53 9.65 -5.64
N LYS A 66 -9.39 10.58 -5.24
CA LYS A 66 -9.54 11.86 -5.95
C LYS A 66 -8.25 12.68 -5.89
N LYS A 67 -7.58 12.75 -4.73
CA LYS A 67 -6.30 13.43 -4.58
C LYS A 67 -5.20 12.79 -5.43
N GLU A 68 -5.10 11.46 -5.43
CA GLU A 68 -4.15 10.72 -6.26
C GLU A 68 -4.41 10.94 -7.76
N MET A 69 -5.68 10.97 -8.17
CA MET A 69 -6.04 11.28 -9.56
C MET A 69 -5.64 12.72 -9.95
N GLU A 70 -5.83 13.68 -9.05
CA GLU A 70 -5.43 15.08 -9.28
C GLU A 70 -3.90 15.21 -9.35
N SER A 71 -3.14 14.54 -8.48
CA SER A 71 -1.67 14.53 -8.53
C SER A 71 -1.15 13.88 -9.82
N LEU A 72 -1.67 12.71 -10.19
CA LEU A 72 -1.29 12.04 -11.44
C LEU A 72 -1.58 12.90 -12.67
N LYS A 73 -2.67 13.67 -12.67
CA LYS A 73 -2.97 14.61 -13.76
C LYS A 73 -1.98 15.77 -13.81
N LEU A 74 -1.52 16.26 -12.66
CA LEU A 74 -0.50 17.31 -12.59
C LEU A 74 0.85 16.79 -13.11
N ASP A 75 1.27 15.60 -12.65
CA ASP A 75 2.52 14.97 -13.08
C ASP A 75 2.53 14.71 -14.58
N ASN A 76 1.42 14.19 -15.12
CA ASN A 76 1.27 13.97 -16.56
C ASN A 76 1.40 15.27 -17.36
N ARG A 77 0.77 16.36 -16.91
CA ARG A 77 0.92 17.68 -17.55
C ARG A 77 2.34 18.20 -17.48
N SER A 78 3.02 18.02 -16.35
CA SER A 78 4.42 18.39 -16.17
C SER A 78 5.31 17.63 -17.17
N LEU A 79 5.16 16.32 -17.25
CA LEU A 79 5.91 15.47 -18.19
C LEU A 79 5.62 15.84 -19.64
N LEU A 80 4.37 16.13 -20.00
CA LEU A 80 4.03 16.59 -21.35
C LEU A 80 4.69 17.93 -21.69
N SER A 81 4.77 18.84 -20.73
CA SER A 81 5.47 20.13 -20.90
C SER A 81 6.97 19.93 -21.08
N GLU A 82 7.58 19.01 -20.33
CA GLU A 82 8.99 18.67 -20.45
C GLU A 82 9.29 18.04 -21.81
N ILE A 83 8.46 17.08 -22.26
CA ILE A 83 8.57 16.48 -23.59
C ILE A 83 8.47 17.55 -24.69
N ALA A 84 7.55 18.51 -24.55
CA ALA A 84 7.41 19.59 -25.51
C ALA A 84 8.68 20.46 -25.57
N SER A 85 9.23 20.84 -24.41
CA SER A 85 10.47 21.61 -24.32
C SER A 85 11.67 20.84 -24.91
N LEU A 86 11.79 19.55 -24.61
CA LEU A 86 12.86 18.72 -25.16
C LEU A 86 12.78 18.62 -26.69
N LYS A 87 11.57 18.45 -27.24
CA LYS A 87 11.35 18.43 -28.69
C LYS A 87 11.67 19.77 -29.37
N GLU A 88 11.38 20.88 -28.69
CA GLU A 88 11.74 22.20 -29.18
C GLU A 88 13.26 22.37 -29.25
N ILE A 89 13.97 22.02 -28.17
CA ILE A 89 15.43 22.04 -28.10
C ILE A 89 16.04 21.10 -29.16
N GLU A 90 15.51 19.89 -29.33
CA GLU A 90 15.96 18.94 -30.34
C GLU A 90 15.81 19.52 -31.75
N LYS A 91 14.67 20.16 -32.03
CA LYS A 91 14.40 20.81 -33.32
C LYS A 91 15.36 21.98 -33.56
N GLU A 92 15.57 22.84 -32.56
CA GLU A 92 16.54 23.93 -32.65
C GLU A 92 17.95 23.42 -32.90
N ASN A 93 18.36 22.38 -32.16
CA ASN A 93 19.66 21.75 -32.33
C ASN A 93 19.83 21.20 -33.75
N LYS A 94 18.81 20.52 -34.29
CA LYS A 94 18.81 20.01 -35.67
C LYS A 94 18.93 21.14 -36.71
N ILE A 95 18.26 22.27 -36.49
CA ILE A 95 18.35 23.45 -37.36
C ILE A 95 19.77 24.05 -37.30
N LEU A 96 20.31 24.25 -36.10
CA LEU A 96 21.66 24.80 -35.88
C LEU A 96 22.73 23.91 -36.51
N ARG A 97 22.66 22.60 -36.32
CA ARG A 97 23.59 21.63 -36.94
C ARG A 97 23.56 21.70 -38.45
N LYS A 98 22.35 21.74 -39.04
CA LYS A 98 22.18 21.88 -40.49
C LYS A 98 22.76 23.19 -41.01
N ALA A 99 22.56 24.29 -40.27
CA ALA A 99 23.11 25.61 -40.63
C ALA A 99 24.64 25.67 -40.53
N LEU A 100 25.23 24.88 -39.63
CA LEU A 100 26.69 24.81 -39.43
C LEU A 100 27.37 23.74 -40.32
N GLU A 101 26.62 23.03 -41.18
CA GLU A 101 27.10 21.87 -41.97
C GLU A 101 27.78 20.78 -41.11
N ILE A 102 27.53 20.80 -39.80
CA ILE A 102 27.94 19.75 -38.89
C ILE A 102 27.00 18.61 -39.20
N GLY A 103 27.53 17.56 -39.84
CA GLY A 103 26.78 16.36 -40.20
C GLY A 103 25.82 15.95 -39.09
N LEU A 104 24.58 15.64 -39.46
CA LEU A 104 23.59 15.08 -38.54
C LEU A 104 24.30 13.96 -37.76
N GLN A 105 24.20 14.03 -36.43
CA GLN A 105 24.66 12.99 -35.53
C GLN A 105 24.27 11.65 -36.16
N GLU A 106 25.27 10.82 -36.49
CA GLU A 106 25.02 9.56 -37.19
C GLU A 106 23.87 8.85 -36.46
N GLU A 107 22.83 8.46 -37.21
CA GLU A 107 21.72 7.70 -36.65
C GLU A 107 22.27 6.34 -36.23
N TYR A 108 22.71 6.23 -34.98
CA TYR A 108 23.16 4.97 -34.43
C TYR A 108 21.95 4.05 -34.24
N SER A 109 21.97 2.91 -34.90
CA SER A 109 21.02 1.83 -34.63
C SER A 109 21.45 1.13 -33.34
N LEU A 110 20.67 1.31 -32.27
CA LEU A 110 20.90 0.66 -30.99
C LEU A 110 20.21 -0.71 -30.97
N VAL A 111 20.96 -1.73 -30.56
CA VAL A 111 20.44 -3.08 -30.27
C VAL A 111 20.51 -3.28 -28.76
N PHE A 112 19.39 -3.59 -28.14
CA PHE A 112 19.34 -3.93 -26.71
C PHE A 112 19.68 -5.40 -26.53
N ALA A 113 20.54 -5.71 -25.57
CA ALA A 113 20.94 -7.07 -25.22
C ALA A 113 20.99 -7.23 -23.69
N GLU A 114 20.64 -8.42 -23.21
CA GLU A 114 20.72 -8.82 -21.80
C GLU A 114 21.99 -9.65 -21.54
N ILE A 115 22.54 -9.55 -20.33
CA ILE A 115 23.72 -10.32 -19.92
C ILE A 115 23.26 -11.72 -19.50
N ILE A 116 23.60 -12.74 -20.29
CA ILE A 116 23.36 -14.15 -19.98
C ILE A 116 24.35 -14.65 -18.92
N SER A 117 25.61 -14.25 -19.02
CA SER A 117 26.67 -14.73 -18.12
C SER A 117 27.72 -13.66 -17.87
N LYS A 118 28.22 -13.65 -16.63
CA LYS A 118 29.31 -12.80 -16.17
C LYS A 118 30.12 -13.57 -15.14
N ASP A 119 31.33 -13.98 -15.52
CA ASP A 119 32.31 -14.53 -14.57
C ASP A 119 33.09 -13.36 -13.95
N PHE A 120 33.42 -13.47 -12.67
CA PHE A 120 34.25 -12.46 -11.98
C PHE A 120 35.74 -12.67 -12.22
N ASN A 121 36.14 -13.84 -12.72
CA ASN A 121 37.53 -14.17 -13.02
C ASN A 121 37.91 -13.90 -14.49
N GLU A 122 36.93 -13.68 -15.36
CA GLU A 122 37.12 -13.46 -16.79
C GLU A 122 36.76 -12.02 -17.17
N ASP A 123 37.50 -11.43 -18.11
CA ASP A 123 37.30 -10.05 -18.56
C ASP A 123 36.27 -9.94 -19.71
N TYR A 124 35.33 -10.89 -19.81
CA TYR A 124 34.26 -10.86 -20.82
C TYR A 124 32.88 -11.11 -20.21
N ILE A 125 31.86 -10.61 -20.91
CA ILE A 125 30.45 -10.87 -20.63
C ILE A 125 29.83 -11.60 -21.81
N LEU A 126 28.88 -12.48 -21.54
CA LEU A 126 28.06 -13.11 -22.58
C LEU A 126 26.71 -12.40 -22.65
N ILE A 127 26.32 -11.97 -23.84
CA ILE A 127 25.02 -11.35 -24.11
C ILE A 127 24.13 -12.29 -24.92
N ASP A 128 22.83 -12.03 -24.93
CA ASP A 128 21.82 -12.80 -25.66
C ASP A 128 21.66 -12.44 -27.14
N GLU A 129 22.40 -11.43 -27.61
CA GLU A 129 22.37 -10.99 -29.00
C GLU A 129 23.67 -11.31 -29.75
N GLY A 130 23.55 -11.45 -31.07
CA GLY A 130 24.68 -11.81 -31.94
C GLY A 130 24.50 -11.37 -33.39
N SER A 131 25.16 -12.06 -34.31
CA SER A 131 25.17 -11.69 -35.73
C SER A 131 23.78 -11.67 -36.39
N THR A 132 22.81 -12.43 -35.87
CA THR A 132 21.41 -12.41 -36.33
C THR A 132 20.72 -11.08 -36.05
N ALA A 133 21.15 -10.36 -35.02
CA ALA A 133 20.71 -9.00 -34.70
C ALA A 133 21.60 -7.92 -35.35
N GLY A 134 22.49 -8.31 -36.27
CA GLY A 134 23.39 -7.40 -36.96
C GLY A 134 24.59 -6.95 -36.13
N ILE A 135 24.89 -7.65 -35.03
CA ILE A 135 26.06 -7.35 -34.20
C ILE A 135 27.34 -7.81 -34.92
N VAL A 136 28.31 -6.92 -35.01
CA VAL A 136 29.63 -7.17 -35.61
C VAL A 136 30.74 -6.78 -34.65
N GLU A 137 31.89 -7.44 -34.77
CA GLU A 137 33.07 -7.12 -33.96
C GLU A 137 33.48 -5.65 -34.11
N GLY A 138 33.83 -5.01 -33.00
CA GLY A 138 34.24 -3.60 -32.96
C GLY A 138 33.11 -2.60 -32.71
N GLN A 139 31.86 -3.04 -32.55
CA GLN A 139 30.78 -2.17 -32.10
C GLN A 139 30.93 -1.81 -30.61
N PRO A 140 30.73 -0.54 -30.22
CA PRO A 140 30.82 -0.11 -28.83
C PRO A 140 29.61 -0.57 -28.01
N ILE A 141 29.83 -0.90 -26.74
CA ILE A 141 28.78 -1.30 -25.80
C ILE A 141 28.42 -0.12 -24.91
N ILE A 142 27.14 0.20 -24.80
CA ILE A 142 26.66 1.30 -23.95
C ILE A 142 26.00 0.71 -22.71
N THR A 143 26.52 1.05 -21.53
CA THR A 143 25.89 0.77 -20.23
C THR A 143 25.35 2.06 -19.63
N GLU A 144 24.52 1.97 -18.58
CA GLU A 144 23.92 3.14 -17.92
C GLU A 144 24.94 4.21 -17.48
N SER A 145 26.18 3.82 -17.23
CA SER A 145 27.22 4.70 -16.69
C SER A 145 28.40 4.94 -17.64
N LYS A 146 28.59 4.09 -18.66
CA LYS A 146 29.81 4.10 -19.48
C LYS A 146 29.63 3.46 -20.85
N ILE A 147 30.34 3.99 -21.84
CA ILE A 147 30.58 3.35 -23.14
C ILE A 147 31.87 2.53 -23.02
N VAL A 148 31.79 1.23 -23.32
CA VAL A 148 32.87 0.23 -23.19
C VAL A 148 33.22 -0.33 -24.56
#